data_AF-A0A086JDA8-F1
#
_entry.id   AF-A0A086JDA8-F1
#
_cell.length_a   1.000
_cell.length_b   1.000
_cell.length_c   1.000
_cell.angle_alpha   90.00
_cell.angle_beta   90.00
_cell.angle_gamma   90.00
#
_symmetry.space_group_name_H-M   'P 1'
#
loop_
_entity.id
_entity.type
_entity.pdbx_description
1 polymer ?
#
loop_
_entity_poly.entity_id
_entity_poly.type
_entity_poly.pdbx_seq_one_letter_code
_entity_poly.pdbx_strand_id
1 'polypeptide(L)'
;MKDGIELSSLGGEGRRKSRMSAREKERRETPGSCVLPALALLFFLLLFYKLATSSLLSRSSSYLSDATAHAAGSAVSVCVSKAWPLFNPLETYNFYDKLGVCTPETVEYAPMTLGQVLRGDRLMKSRFDIAYGVAEETPRKLCVMALNRERMASWRELIEQNFFMEMYVDELAVHEAFGVKARQERRDPQEETGEATEEKTRFLVRKHFAFLLGYNDGHVVRAEIENISLEQDFLDITELPAPGETVEVEFTYTVRWQDRPDIKPAFRVSRQLSSPFAPVASDEAEARTSSGQKRVSVDVHWLGILNSFVFTLLIVLLLTVLLLRIVKADLHNMMFRLADEEMASAGLEEETGWKLLHADVFRPPPHRMPLSAMVGCGAHLLMLVLATIVVGCFTPYLERGELLSCSLLAYLLTSFIAGYLSSSTYRKMGGVKWAWSLVVTCIMFALPLFVIWCALNSLALVYNSTAALPFGTAFLLFACWFFVTLPLTIIGGIWGRRRAVRQLAGGQAFPCK
;
A
#
# COMPACT_ATOMS: atom_id res chain seq x y z
N MET A 1 14.27 -69.60 56.57
CA MET A 1 15.71 -69.47 56.28
C MET A 1 15.88 -69.79 54.80
N LYS A 2 16.11 -68.76 53.95
CA LYS A 2 16.67 -68.73 52.56
C LYS A 2 16.08 -69.67 51.49
N ASP A 3 16.03 -69.42 50.19
CA ASP A 3 16.14 -68.31 49.22
C ASP A 3 15.78 -69.00 47.88
N GLY A 4 15.09 -68.37 46.93
CA GLY A 4 15.74 -68.09 45.64
C GLY A 4 14.80 -68.24 44.44
N ILE A 5 14.84 -67.23 43.58
CA ILE A 5 14.04 -66.95 42.38
C ILE A 5 14.80 -67.42 41.14
N GLU A 6 14.12 -68.01 40.14
CA GLU A 6 14.48 -67.83 38.72
C GLU A 6 13.24 -67.88 37.82
N LEU A 7 12.99 -66.79 37.08
CA LEU A 7 11.97 -66.72 36.04
C LEU A 7 12.39 -65.67 35.00
N SER A 8 13.06 -66.10 33.92
CA SER A 8 13.26 -65.24 32.74
C SER A 8 13.79 -66.01 31.52
N SER A 9 12.99 -66.19 30.45
CA SER A 9 13.55 -66.25 29.06
C SER A 9 12.55 -66.24 27.88
N LEU A 10 11.33 -65.67 27.96
CA LEU A 10 10.40 -65.69 26.79
C LEU A 10 9.86 -64.34 26.29
N GLY A 11 10.43 -63.19 26.70
CA GLY A 11 9.93 -61.87 26.32
C GLY A 11 10.66 -61.14 25.16
N GLY A 12 11.72 -61.72 24.59
CA GLY A 12 12.70 -60.98 23.78
C GLY A 12 12.39 -60.82 22.28
N GLU A 13 11.78 -61.83 21.65
CA GLU A 13 11.71 -61.89 20.17
C GLU A 13 10.54 -61.10 19.56
N GLY A 14 9.37 -61.08 20.20
CA GLY A 14 8.20 -60.34 19.71
C GLY A 14 8.41 -58.82 19.72
N ARG A 15 9.15 -58.32 20.72
CA ARG A 15 9.45 -56.88 20.87
C ARG A 15 10.49 -56.38 19.88
N ARG A 16 11.40 -57.27 19.43
CA ARG A 16 12.44 -56.96 18.43
C ARG A 16 11.86 -56.90 17.01
N LYS A 17 10.96 -57.82 16.64
CA LYS A 17 10.25 -57.79 15.35
C LYS A 17 9.30 -56.58 15.21
N SER A 18 8.60 -56.20 16.29
CA SER A 18 7.78 -54.98 16.34
C SER A 18 8.61 -53.69 16.18
N ARG A 19 9.79 -53.61 16.81
CA ARG A 19 10.70 -52.46 16.67
C ARG A 19 11.37 -52.39 15.30
N MET A 20 11.69 -53.51 14.66
CA MET A 20 12.21 -53.54 13.30
C MET A 20 11.16 -53.10 12.27
N SER A 21 9.93 -53.60 12.37
CA SER A 21 8.82 -53.19 11.49
C SER A 21 8.46 -51.70 11.66
N ALA A 22 8.57 -51.16 12.88
CA ALA A 22 8.41 -49.73 13.13
C ALA A 22 9.56 -48.90 12.53
N ARG A 23 10.81 -49.32 12.68
CA ARG A 23 11.99 -48.65 12.08
C ARG A 23 12.01 -48.71 10.55
N GLU A 24 11.45 -49.75 9.95
CA GLU A 24 11.36 -49.89 8.50
C GLU A 24 10.20 -49.07 7.90
N LYS A 25 9.16 -48.78 8.69
CA LYS A 25 8.08 -47.84 8.36
C LYS A 25 8.51 -46.38 8.53
N GLU A 26 9.44 -46.10 9.45
CA GLU A 26 10.01 -44.77 9.73
C GLU A 26 11.08 -44.37 8.70
N ARG A 27 11.77 -45.34 8.07
CA ARG A 27 12.72 -45.08 6.97
C ARG A 27 12.05 -44.72 5.62
N ARG A 28 10.71 -44.66 5.58
CA ARG A 28 9.90 -44.13 4.47
C ARG A 28 9.33 -42.73 4.75
N GLU A 29 9.94 -41.94 5.62
CA GLU A 29 9.69 -40.49 5.61
C GLU A 29 10.39 -39.87 4.39
N THR A 30 9.60 -39.74 3.32
CA THR A 30 9.96 -39.01 2.11
C THR A 30 10.50 -37.61 2.43
N PRO A 31 11.44 -37.06 1.63
CA PRO A 31 11.93 -35.68 1.74
C PRO A 31 10.87 -34.59 1.45
N GLY A 32 9.58 -34.91 1.59
CA GLY A 32 8.42 -34.06 1.29
C GLY A 32 7.97 -33.11 2.40
N SER A 33 8.63 -33.12 3.57
CA SER A 33 8.22 -32.30 4.73
C SER A 33 8.37 -30.79 4.52
N CYS A 34 9.30 -30.35 3.67
CA CYS A 34 9.43 -28.95 3.22
C CYS A 34 8.77 -28.67 1.87
N VAL A 35 8.52 -29.72 1.06
CA VAL A 35 7.96 -29.57 -0.29
C VAL A 35 6.46 -29.28 -0.23
N LEU A 36 5.73 -29.89 0.70
CA LEU A 36 4.29 -29.67 0.86
C LEU A 36 3.91 -28.21 1.23
N PRO A 37 4.56 -27.54 2.21
CA PRO A 37 4.28 -26.14 2.50
C PRO A 37 4.74 -25.22 1.36
N ALA A 38 5.86 -25.52 0.68
CA ALA A 38 6.30 -24.75 -0.49
C ALA A 38 5.35 -24.90 -1.69
N LEU A 39 4.82 -26.10 -1.94
CA LEU A 39 3.82 -26.35 -2.99
C LEU A 39 2.46 -25.75 -2.65
N ALA A 40 2.05 -25.77 -1.37
CA ALA A 40 0.84 -25.06 -0.94
C ALA A 40 1.00 -23.54 -1.11
N LEU A 41 2.16 -23.01 -0.76
CA LEU A 41 2.52 -21.61 -0.93
C LEU A 41 2.55 -21.22 -2.41
N LEU A 42 3.17 -22.04 -3.26
CA LEU A 42 3.15 -21.87 -4.73
C LEU A 42 1.73 -21.98 -5.29
N PHE A 43 0.93 -22.95 -4.83
CA PHE A 43 -0.46 -23.13 -5.24
C PHE A 43 -1.32 -21.93 -4.85
N PHE A 44 -1.19 -21.41 -3.63
CA PHE A 44 -1.91 -20.21 -3.20
C PHE A 44 -1.44 -18.97 -3.97
N LEU A 45 -0.15 -18.83 -4.26
CA LEU A 45 0.37 -17.75 -5.10
C LEU A 45 -0.13 -17.85 -6.55
N LEU A 46 -0.19 -19.05 -7.13
CA LEU A 46 -0.69 -19.30 -8.49
C LEU A 46 -2.20 -19.15 -8.60
N LEU A 47 -2.94 -19.65 -7.60
CA LEU A 47 -4.38 -19.46 -7.47
C LEU A 47 -4.70 -17.97 -7.32
N PHE A 48 -3.95 -17.26 -6.47
CA PHE A 48 -4.08 -15.82 -6.30
C PHE A 48 -3.74 -15.06 -7.58
N TYR A 49 -2.64 -15.41 -8.27
CA TYR A 49 -2.30 -14.85 -9.58
C TYR A 49 -3.42 -15.08 -10.60
N LYS A 50 -3.99 -16.29 -10.66
CA LYS A 50 -5.11 -16.61 -11.54
C LYS A 50 -6.40 -15.87 -11.18
N LEU A 51 -6.70 -15.67 -9.90
CA LEU A 51 -7.85 -14.90 -9.45
C LEU A 51 -7.67 -13.41 -9.74
N ALA A 52 -6.48 -12.85 -9.45
CA ALA A 52 -6.10 -11.46 -9.76
C ALA A 52 -6.11 -11.16 -11.26
N THR A 53 -5.80 -12.15 -12.11
CA THR A 53 -5.84 -12.03 -13.57
C THR A 53 -7.15 -12.51 -14.22
N SER A 54 -8.11 -13.00 -13.43
CA SER A 54 -9.42 -13.46 -13.94
C SER A 54 -10.45 -12.33 -13.97
N SER A 55 -11.34 -12.41 -14.95
CA SER A 55 -12.46 -11.50 -15.22
C SER A 55 -13.46 -11.28 -14.07
N LEU A 56 -13.33 -12.03 -12.96
CA LEU A 56 -14.15 -11.87 -11.76
C LEU A 56 -13.72 -10.68 -10.88
N LEU A 57 -12.46 -10.24 -10.97
CA LEU A 57 -11.95 -9.02 -10.33
C LEU A 57 -11.71 -7.89 -11.32
N SER A 58 -11.45 -8.22 -12.61
CA SER A 58 -11.25 -7.25 -13.69
C SER A 58 -12.54 -6.83 -14.39
N ARG A 59 -13.70 -6.94 -13.72
CA ARG A 59 -14.83 -6.08 -14.09
C ARG A 59 -14.42 -4.68 -13.62
N SER A 60 -13.62 -4.02 -14.45
CA SER A 60 -13.44 -2.58 -14.47
C SER A 60 -14.78 -1.94 -14.15
N SER A 61 -14.77 -0.86 -13.39
CA SER A 61 -15.97 -0.05 -13.20
C SER A 61 -16.49 0.29 -14.60
N SER A 62 -17.55 -0.39 -15.02
CA SER A 62 -18.09 -0.41 -16.38
C SER A 62 -18.80 0.91 -16.74
N TYR A 63 -18.32 2.00 -16.17
CA TYR A 63 -18.98 3.30 -16.13
C TYR A 63 -18.05 4.43 -16.55
N LEU A 64 -16.74 4.25 -16.42
CA LEU A 64 -15.71 5.17 -16.94
C LEU A 64 -14.88 4.55 -18.07
N SER A 65 -14.79 3.22 -18.13
CA SER A 65 -14.17 2.47 -19.21
C SER A 65 -15.15 1.39 -19.62
N ASP A 66 -16.03 1.70 -20.56
CA ASP A 66 -16.28 0.66 -21.54
C ASP A 66 -15.01 0.68 -22.39
N ALA A 67 -14.23 -0.41 -22.33
CA ALA A 67 -13.01 -0.62 -23.12
C ALA A 67 -13.33 -0.76 -24.63
N THR A 68 -14.35 -0.03 -25.07
CA THR A 68 -14.82 0.13 -26.42
C THR A 68 -14.27 1.45 -26.90
N ALA A 69 -13.55 1.40 -28.02
CA ALA A 69 -13.18 2.59 -28.77
C ALA A 69 -14.36 3.57 -28.85
N HIS A 70 -14.15 4.79 -28.41
CA HIS A 70 -15.06 5.91 -28.60
C HIS A 70 -15.33 6.09 -30.10
N ALA A 71 -16.60 6.16 -30.46
CA ALA A 71 -16.99 6.70 -31.75
C ALA A 71 -16.71 8.21 -31.78
N ALA A 72 -16.40 8.75 -32.95
CA ALA A 72 -16.26 10.20 -33.12
C ALA A 72 -17.54 10.92 -32.65
N GLY A 73 -17.38 11.95 -31.81
CA GLY A 73 -18.48 12.70 -31.21
C GLY A 73 -19.17 12.03 -30.01
N SER A 74 -18.77 10.82 -29.61
CA SER A 74 -19.31 10.19 -28.39
C SER A 74 -18.85 10.92 -27.13
N ALA A 75 -19.66 10.89 -26.07
CA ALA A 75 -19.33 11.56 -24.82
C ALA A 75 -18.12 10.90 -24.13
N VAL A 76 -17.19 11.73 -23.65
CA VAL A 76 -16.04 11.31 -22.85
C VAL A 76 -16.35 11.60 -21.38
N SER A 77 -16.23 10.59 -20.51
CA SER A 77 -16.54 10.76 -19.09
C SER A 77 -15.49 11.62 -18.40
N VAL A 78 -15.93 12.68 -17.72
CA VAL A 78 -15.08 13.50 -16.84
C VAL A 78 -15.65 13.49 -15.43
N CYS A 79 -14.89 12.95 -14.48
CA CYS A 79 -15.25 12.88 -13.06
C CYS A 79 -14.28 13.69 -12.21
N VAL A 80 -14.78 14.40 -11.21
CA VAL A 80 -13.96 15.00 -10.15
C VAL A 80 -13.91 14.04 -8.96
N SER A 81 -12.82 14.06 -8.19
CA SER A 81 -12.60 13.14 -7.07
C SER A 81 -12.42 13.89 -5.75
N LYS A 82 -11.24 14.47 -5.56
CA LYS A 82 -10.82 15.03 -4.27
C LYS A 82 -9.85 16.18 -4.45
N ALA A 83 -9.64 16.92 -3.37
CA ALA A 83 -8.64 17.97 -3.25
C ALA A 83 -7.75 17.74 -2.01
N TRP A 84 -6.47 18.11 -2.10
CA TRP A 84 -5.49 17.95 -1.02
C TRP A 84 -4.39 19.01 -1.10
N PRO A 85 -3.76 19.38 0.03
CA PRO A 85 -2.57 20.22 0.02
C PRO A 85 -1.35 19.45 -0.51
N LEU A 86 -0.54 20.07 -1.38
CA LEU A 86 0.64 19.44 -2.00
C LEU A 86 1.61 18.83 -0.98
N PHE A 87 1.82 19.51 0.15
CA PHE A 87 2.77 19.11 1.19
C PHE A 87 2.20 18.09 2.19
N ASN A 88 0.90 17.75 2.10
CA ASN A 88 0.28 16.71 2.93
C ASN A 88 -0.77 15.90 2.13
N PRO A 89 -0.34 15.02 1.22
CA PRO A 89 -1.24 14.29 0.32
C PRO A 89 -2.12 13.24 1.01
N LEU A 90 -1.89 12.94 2.30
CA LEU A 90 -2.77 12.06 3.08
C LEU A 90 -4.04 12.77 3.54
N GLU A 91 -4.00 14.09 3.62
CA GLU A 91 -5.15 14.93 3.94
C GLU A 91 -5.95 15.18 2.67
N THR A 92 -7.09 14.51 2.54
CA THR A 92 -7.91 14.56 1.32
C THR A 92 -9.34 14.95 1.66
N TYR A 93 -9.95 15.76 0.80
CA TYR A 93 -11.32 16.26 0.95
C TYR A 93 -12.11 16.11 -0.34
N ASN A 94 -13.44 16.04 -0.22
CA ASN A 94 -14.33 15.95 -1.36
C ASN A 94 -14.19 17.23 -2.21
N PHE A 95 -14.05 17.08 -3.53
CA PHE A 95 -13.87 18.21 -4.45
C PHE A 95 -14.94 19.30 -4.29
N TYR A 96 -16.21 18.93 -4.32
CA TYR A 96 -17.31 19.90 -4.26
C TYR A 96 -17.48 20.50 -2.86
N ASP A 97 -17.34 19.69 -1.81
CA ASP A 97 -17.52 20.18 -0.44
C ASP A 97 -16.38 21.13 -0.03
N LYS A 98 -15.14 20.85 -0.45
CA LYS A 98 -13.97 21.65 -0.08
C LYS A 98 -13.76 22.87 -0.95
N LEU A 99 -13.92 22.74 -2.27
CA LEU A 99 -13.64 23.83 -3.21
C LEU A 99 -14.90 24.62 -3.58
N GLY A 100 -16.07 23.97 -3.63
CA GLY A 100 -17.34 24.61 -3.99
C GLY A 100 -17.43 25.09 -5.44
N VAL A 101 -16.49 24.72 -6.32
CA VAL A 101 -16.44 25.16 -7.72
C VAL A 101 -17.48 24.41 -8.54
N CYS A 102 -18.37 25.15 -9.21
CA CYS A 102 -19.40 24.64 -10.12
C CYS A 102 -20.20 23.46 -9.55
N THR A 103 -20.48 23.46 -8.24
CA THR A 103 -21.22 22.38 -7.57
C THR A 103 -22.62 22.25 -8.17
N PRO A 104 -23.02 21.06 -8.65
CA PRO A 104 -24.36 20.84 -9.18
C PRO A 104 -25.41 20.81 -8.05
N GLU A 105 -26.68 21.06 -8.39
CA GLU A 105 -27.79 20.96 -7.43
C GLU A 105 -27.91 19.55 -6.84
N THR A 106 -27.65 18.53 -7.66
CA THR A 106 -27.58 17.13 -7.24
C THR A 106 -26.24 16.55 -7.67
N VAL A 107 -25.47 16.02 -6.71
CA VAL A 107 -24.18 15.39 -6.96
C VAL A 107 -24.41 13.93 -7.31
N GLU A 108 -24.09 13.55 -8.55
CA GLU A 108 -24.14 12.16 -9.00
C GLU A 108 -22.78 11.49 -8.78
N TYR A 109 -22.76 10.42 -7.99
CA TYR A 109 -21.55 9.61 -7.77
C TYR A 109 -21.37 8.60 -8.90
N ALA A 110 -20.15 8.50 -9.42
CA ALA A 110 -19.77 7.43 -10.34
C ALA A 110 -19.48 6.16 -9.53
N PRO A 111 -19.79 4.96 -10.07
CA PRO A 111 -19.51 3.71 -9.38
C PRO A 111 -18.00 3.51 -9.25
N MET A 112 -17.62 2.95 -8.11
CA MET A 112 -16.22 2.75 -7.74
C MET A 112 -15.97 1.30 -7.34
N THR A 113 -14.76 0.82 -7.60
CA THR A 113 -14.30 -0.45 -7.06
C THR A 113 -14.01 -0.33 -5.56
N LEU A 114 -14.01 -1.44 -4.84
CA LEU A 114 -13.71 -1.43 -3.41
C LEU A 114 -12.33 -0.81 -3.12
N GLY A 115 -11.32 -1.11 -3.94
CA GLY A 115 -9.99 -0.53 -3.79
C GLY A 115 -9.90 0.97 -4.07
N GLN A 116 -10.74 1.51 -4.96
CA GLN A 116 -10.87 2.95 -5.17
C GLN A 116 -11.43 3.63 -3.92
N VAL A 117 -12.49 3.06 -3.34
CA VAL A 117 -13.09 3.57 -2.10
C VAL A 117 -12.10 3.54 -0.94
N LEU A 118 -11.30 2.46 -0.84
CA LEU A 118 -10.25 2.29 0.18
C LEU A 118 -9.08 3.27 0.00
N ARG A 119 -8.78 3.70 -1.23
CA ARG A 119 -7.82 4.79 -1.52
C ARG A 119 -8.35 6.17 -1.11
N GLY A 120 -9.63 6.27 -0.77
CA GLY A 120 -10.30 7.54 -0.48
C GLY A 120 -10.75 8.28 -1.73
N ASP A 121 -10.90 7.61 -2.88
CA ASP A 121 -11.46 8.24 -4.07
C ASP A 121 -12.97 8.45 -3.87
N ARG A 122 -13.50 9.56 -4.38
CA ARG A 122 -14.92 9.90 -4.36
C ARG A 122 -15.32 10.42 -5.73
N LEU A 123 -15.45 9.52 -6.70
CA LEU A 123 -15.74 9.90 -8.06
C LEU A 123 -17.16 10.48 -8.18
N MET A 124 -17.24 11.71 -8.65
CA MET A 124 -18.47 12.46 -8.87
C MET A 124 -18.47 12.97 -10.31
N LYS A 125 -19.61 12.86 -10.99
CA LYS A 125 -19.74 13.36 -12.36
C LYS A 125 -19.56 14.87 -12.37
N SER A 126 -18.70 15.34 -13.27
CA SER A 126 -18.50 16.76 -13.49
C SER A 126 -19.54 17.32 -14.48
N ARG A 127 -19.52 18.66 -14.66
CA ARG A 127 -20.32 19.36 -15.67
C ARG A 127 -19.62 19.51 -17.02
N PHE A 128 -18.40 18.98 -17.17
CA PHE A 128 -17.68 19.04 -18.44
C PHE A 128 -18.38 18.14 -19.47
N ASP A 129 -18.84 18.75 -20.55
CA ASP A 129 -19.41 18.05 -21.71
C ASP A 129 -18.35 18.02 -22.82
N ILE A 130 -17.62 16.91 -22.89
CA ILE A 130 -16.53 16.69 -23.84
C ILE A 130 -16.93 15.58 -24.81
N ALA A 131 -16.87 15.88 -26.10
CA ALA A 131 -17.11 14.92 -27.17
C ALA A 131 -15.79 14.44 -27.78
N TYR A 132 -15.67 13.12 -27.98
CA TYR A 132 -14.46 12.48 -28.46
C TYR A 132 -14.09 12.95 -29.88
N GLY A 133 -12.87 13.47 -30.05
CA GLY A 133 -12.35 13.95 -31.33
C GLY A 133 -12.97 15.26 -31.84
N VAL A 134 -13.79 15.94 -31.04
CA VAL A 134 -14.35 17.26 -31.37
C VAL A 134 -13.56 18.32 -30.61
N ALA A 135 -12.93 19.24 -31.34
CA ALA A 135 -12.18 20.34 -30.75
C ALA A 135 -13.09 21.55 -30.50
N GLU A 136 -12.87 22.18 -29.36
CA GLU A 136 -13.60 23.36 -28.90
C GLU A 136 -12.64 24.54 -28.92
N GLU A 137 -12.63 25.27 -30.04
CA GLU A 137 -11.78 26.45 -30.23
C GLU A 137 -12.25 27.65 -29.39
N THR A 138 -13.56 27.74 -29.13
CA THR A 138 -14.15 28.78 -28.28
C THR A 138 -14.38 28.26 -26.87
N PRO A 139 -14.06 29.06 -25.82
CA PRO A 139 -14.34 28.69 -24.44
C PRO A 139 -15.82 28.37 -24.23
N ARG A 140 -16.12 27.13 -23.87
CA ARG A 140 -17.44 26.71 -23.42
C ARG A 140 -17.64 27.11 -21.97
N LYS A 141 -18.86 27.55 -21.65
CA LYS A 141 -19.27 27.88 -20.29
C LYS A 141 -19.49 26.61 -19.47
N LEU A 142 -18.78 26.49 -18.35
CA LEU A 142 -18.96 25.41 -17.37
C LEU A 142 -20.05 25.79 -16.34
N CYS A 143 -19.91 26.96 -15.72
CA CYS A 143 -20.88 27.52 -14.79
C CYS A 143 -20.63 29.02 -14.57
N VAL A 144 -21.62 29.72 -13.99
CA VAL A 144 -21.43 31.06 -13.40
C VAL A 144 -21.66 30.95 -11.90
N MET A 145 -20.78 31.61 -11.14
CA MET A 145 -20.84 31.63 -9.69
C MET A 145 -20.74 33.05 -9.17
N ALA A 146 -21.58 33.39 -8.19
CA ALA A 146 -21.40 34.59 -7.39
C ALA A 146 -20.44 34.28 -6.22
N LEU A 147 -19.31 34.98 -6.17
CA LEU A 147 -18.29 34.82 -5.15
C LEU A 147 -18.42 35.94 -4.11
N ASN A 148 -18.63 35.54 -2.85
CA ASN A 148 -18.63 36.46 -1.72
C ASN A 148 -17.23 36.54 -1.08
N ARG A 149 -17.09 37.50 -0.16
CA ARG A 149 -15.86 37.72 0.62
C ARG A 149 -15.37 36.47 1.35
N GLU A 150 -16.27 35.73 1.99
CA GLU A 150 -15.94 34.55 2.80
C GLU A 150 -15.35 33.42 1.94
N ARG A 151 -15.97 33.14 0.78
CA ARG A 151 -15.49 32.12 -0.15
C ARG A 151 -14.14 32.49 -0.74
N MET A 152 -13.95 33.75 -1.15
CA MET A 152 -12.65 34.21 -1.64
C MET A 152 -11.57 34.12 -0.56
N ALA A 153 -11.88 34.48 0.69
CA ALA A 153 -10.94 34.34 1.80
C ALA A 153 -10.56 32.88 2.03
N SER A 154 -11.54 31.97 2.01
CA SER A 154 -11.29 30.52 2.10
C SER A 154 -10.42 30.03 0.95
N TRP A 155 -10.70 30.43 -0.29
CA TRP A 155 -9.87 30.07 -1.45
C TRP A 155 -8.44 30.58 -1.37
N ARG A 156 -8.20 31.77 -0.78
CA ARG A 156 -6.83 32.23 -0.51
C ARG A 156 -6.08 31.30 0.42
N GLU A 157 -6.72 30.86 1.51
CA GLU A 157 -6.10 29.90 2.44
C GLU A 157 -5.75 28.58 1.73
N LEU A 158 -6.63 28.08 0.84
CA LEU A 158 -6.34 26.90 0.03
C LEU A 158 -5.15 27.11 -0.92
N ILE A 159 -5.04 28.30 -1.53
CA ILE A 159 -3.88 28.66 -2.37
C ILE A 159 -2.60 28.75 -1.54
N GLU A 160 -2.66 29.34 -0.35
CA GLU A 160 -1.51 29.40 0.57
C GLU A 160 -1.01 28.00 0.94
N GLN A 161 -1.95 27.06 1.14
CA GLN A 161 -1.65 25.66 1.43
C GLN A 161 -1.32 24.83 0.17
N ASN A 162 -1.25 25.46 -1.02
CA ASN A 162 -0.96 24.83 -2.31
C ASN A 162 -1.88 23.63 -2.58
N PHE A 163 -3.18 23.85 -2.52
CA PHE A 163 -4.17 22.82 -2.82
C PHE A 163 -4.14 22.39 -4.29
N PHE A 164 -4.22 21.09 -4.49
CA PHE A 164 -4.41 20.42 -5.77
C PHE A 164 -5.79 19.82 -5.85
N MET A 165 -6.28 19.71 -7.07
CA MET A 165 -7.54 19.06 -7.41
C MET A 165 -7.27 17.88 -8.34
N GLU A 166 -8.00 16.79 -8.10
CA GLU A 166 -7.94 15.58 -8.89
C GLU A 166 -9.23 15.37 -9.65
N MET A 167 -9.06 15.13 -10.94
CA MET A 167 -10.12 14.71 -11.85
C MET A 167 -9.64 13.57 -12.74
N TYR A 168 -10.61 12.97 -13.42
CA TYR A 168 -10.47 11.78 -14.24
C TYR A 168 -11.14 12.00 -15.57
N VAL A 169 -10.36 11.95 -16.65
CA VAL A 169 -10.86 11.98 -18.03
C VAL A 169 -10.63 10.59 -18.60
N ASP A 170 -11.71 9.84 -18.83
CA ASP A 170 -11.63 8.44 -19.32
C ASP A 170 -10.63 7.59 -18.49
N GLU A 171 -10.77 7.57 -17.15
CA GLU A 171 -9.86 6.94 -16.17
C GLU A 171 -8.44 7.53 -16.05
N LEU A 172 -8.04 8.47 -16.91
CA LEU A 172 -6.72 9.12 -16.82
C LEU A 172 -6.71 10.20 -15.75
N ALA A 173 -5.74 10.10 -14.85
CA ALA A 173 -5.56 11.06 -13.76
C ALA A 173 -5.08 12.40 -14.27
N VAL A 174 -5.82 13.45 -13.94
CA VAL A 174 -5.41 14.83 -14.15
C VAL A 174 -5.36 15.51 -12.78
N HIS A 175 -4.17 16.00 -12.44
CA HIS A 175 -3.90 16.69 -11.19
C HIS A 175 -3.50 18.13 -11.50
N GLU A 176 -4.25 19.07 -10.96
CA GLU A 176 -4.01 20.49 -11.22
C GLU A 176 -3.98 21.29 -9.93
N ALA A 177 -3.19 22.36 -9.91
CA ALA A 177 -3.24 23.32 -8.82
C ALA A 177 -4.61 24.04 -8.85
N PHE A 178 -5.26 24.12 -7.69
CA PHE A 178 -6.51 24.85 -7.54
C PHE A 178 -6.33 26.36 -7.82
N GLY A 179 -5.17 26.88 -7.43
CA GLY A 179 -4.73 28.23 -7.74
C GLY A 179 -3.24 28.39 -7.49
N VAL A 180 -2.71 29.54 -7.86
CA VAL A 180 -1.27 29.84 -7.79
C VAL A 180 -1.03 31.14 -7.05
N LYS A 181 0.07 31.18 -6.32
CA LYS A 181 0.60 32.38 -5.68
C LYS A 181 1.63 33.01 -6.60
N ALA A 182 1.35 34.20 -7.11
CA ALA A 182 2.27 34.94 -7.96
C ALA A 182 2.87 36.11 -7.17
N ARG A 183 4.21 36.17 -7.07
CA ARG A 183 4.89 37.35 -6.52
C ARG A 183 5.12 38.30 -7.68
N GLN A 184 4.52 39.49 -7.62
CA GLN A 184 4.78 40.51 -8.61
C GLN A 184 5.70 41.56 -8.00
N GLU A 185 6.87 41.72 -8.60
CA GLU A 185 7.74 42.86 -8.32
C GLU A 185 7.13 44.08 -9.01
N ARG A 186 6.62 45.03 -8.22
CA ARG A 186 6.20 46.32 -8.74
C ARG A 186 7.46 47.18 -8.89
N ARG A 187 7.94 47.34 -10.13
CA ARG A 187 8.96 48.34 -10.44
C ARG A 187 8.22 49.64 -10.72
N ASP A 188 8.11 50.51 -9.72
CA ASP A 188 7.57 51.84 -9.93
C ASP A 188 8.47 52.59 -10.93
N PRO A 189 7.97 53.02 -12.11
CA PRO A 189 8.80 53.64 -13.14
C PRO A 189 9.40 55.00 -12.74
N GLN A 190 9.07 55.51 -11.54
CA GLN A 190 9.21 56.91 -11.18
C GLN A 190 10.09 57.15 -9.93
N GLU A 191 10.63 56.10 -9.31
CA GLU A 191 11.52 56.22 -8.15
C GLU A 191 12.90 55.59 -8.44
N GLU A 192 13.88 56.43 -8.76
CA GLU A 192 15.31 56.05 -8.92
C GLU A 192 16.05 55.92 -7.57
N THR A 193 15.38 56.21 -6.46
CA THR A 193 15.95 56.10 -5.11
C THR A 193 15.58 54.75 -4.50
N GLY A 194 16.59 53.93 -4.18
CA GLY A 194 16.46 52.55 -3.71
C GLY A 194 15.80 52.37 -2.34
N GLU A 195 14.51 52.69 -2.25
CA GLU A 195 13.62 52.29 -1.16
C GLU A 195 12.70 51.14 -1.60
N ALA A 196 12.30 50.35 -0.60
CA ALA A 196 11.91 48.95 -0.71
C ALA A 196 10.85 48.64 -1.79
N THR A 197 11.15 47.70 -2.68
CA THR A 197 10.20 47.06 -3.57
C THR A 197 9.04 46.48 -2.75
N GLU A 198 7.84 47.08 -2.82
CA GLU A 198 6.65 46.46 -2.23
C GLU A 198 6.31 45.19 -3.00
N GLU A 199 6.60 44.04 -2.38
CA GLU A 199 6.28 42.74 -2.94
C GLU A 199 4.79 42.44 -2.74
N LYS A 200 3.96 42.85 -3.70
CA LYS A 200 2.54 42.48 -3.68
C LYS A 200 2.39 41.02 -4.08
N THR A 201 2.01 40.20 -3.11
CA THR A 201 1.61 38.81 -3.34
C THR A 201 0.22 38.78 -3.97
N ARG A 202 0.10 38.13 -5.13
CA ARG A 202 -1.18 37.87 -5.79
C ARG A 202 -1.67 36.45 -5.55
N PHE A 203 -2.97 36.30 -5.34
CA PHE A 203 -3.67 35.04 -5.20
C PHE A 203 -4.56 34.81 -6.41
N LEU A 204 -4.22 33.81 -7.22
CA LEU A 204 -4.87 33.56 -8.51
C LEU A 204 -5.59 32.21 -8.46
N VAL A 205 -6.93 32.19 -8.60
CA VAL A 205 -7.74 30.95 -8.65
C VAL A 205 -7.98 30.55 -10.10
N ARG A 206 -7.86 29.26 -10.43
CA ARG A 206 -8.13 28.80 -11.80
C ARG A 206 -9.61 28.95 -12.14
N LYS A 207 -9.90 29.67 -13.24
CA LYS A 207 -11.25 29.85 -13.81
C LYS A 207 -11.45 29.21 -15.18
N HIS A 208 -10.37 28.99 -15.94
CA HIS A 208 -10.39 28.31 -17.23
C HIS A 208 -9.68 26.96 -17.18
N PHE A 209 -10.27 25.95 -17.80
CA PHE A 209 -9.68 24.61 -17.95
C PHE A 209 -9.43 24.33 -19.43
N ALA A 210 -8.17 24.46 -19.86
CA ALA A 210 -7.77 24.17 -21.25
C ALA A 210 -7.33 22.70 -21.37
N PHE A 211 -8.24 21.80 -21.73
CA PHE A 211 -7.93 20.38 -21.87
C PHE A 211 -7.13 20.11 -23.15
N LEU A 212 -5.99 19.44 -23.01
CA LEU A 212 -5.26 18.81 -24.11
C LEU A 212 -5.42 17.29 -24.00
N LEU A 213 -6.19 16.71 -24.92
CA LEU A 213 -6.51 15.29 -24.95
C LEU A 213 -5.79 14.60 -26.10
N GLY A 214 -5.01 13.57 -25.78
CA GLY A 214 -4.37 12.71 -26.75
C GLY A 214 -5.28 11.56 -27.14
N TYR A 215 -5.38 11.23 -28.42
CA TYR A 215 -6.18 10.11 -28.90
C TYR A 215 -5.38 9.13 -29.75
N ASN A 216 -5.76 7.85 -29.69
CA ASN A 216 -5.21 6.78 -30.52
C ASN A 216 -6.19 5.60 -30.57
N ASP A 217 -6.44 5.05 -31.76
CA ASP A 217 -7.31 3.88 -31.97
C ASP A 217 -8.67 3.97 -31.25
N GLY A 218 -9.29 5.16 -31.25
CA GLY A 218 -10.58 5.38 -30.59
C GLY A 218 -10.52 5.53 -29.07
N HIS A 219 -9.34 5.62 -28.45
CA HIS A 219 -9.20 5.75 -27.00
C HIS A 219 -8.55 7.08 -26.62
N VAL A 220 -8.92 7.62 -25.46
CA VAL A 220 -8.17 8.72 -24.85
C VAL A 220 -6.93 8.16 -24.19
N VAL A 221 -5.77 8.51 -24.74
CA VAL A 221 -4.47 7.96 -24.32
C VAL A 221 -3.66 8.91 -23.45
N ARG A 222 -4.04 10.19 -23.42
CA ARG A 222 -3.42 11.24 -22.61
C ARG A 222 -4.46 12.30 -22.27
N ALA A 223 -4.42 12.84 -21.06
CA ALA A 223 -5.31 13.94 -20.67
C ALA A 223 -4.55 14.92 -19.78
N GLU A 224 -4.46 16.19 -20.18
CA GLU A 224 -3.72 17.22 -19.45
C GLU A 224 -4.50 18.54 -19.49
N ILE A 225 -4.17 19.45 -18.57
CA ILE A 225 -4.67 20.82 -18.60
C ILE A 225 -3.48 21.72 -18.89
N GLU A 226 -3.57 22.47 -19.99
CA GLU A 226 -2.55 23.45 -20.37
C GLU A 226 -2.75 24.78 -19.62
N ASN A 227 -1.65 25.50 -19.41
CA ASN A 227 -1.68 26.89 -18.99
C ASN A 227 -1.43 27.76 -20.22
N ILE A 228 -2.47 28.42 -20.71
CA ILE A 228 -2.41 29.34 -21.85
C ILE A 228 -1.81 30.67 -21.40
N SER A 229 -2.36 31.27 -20.34
CA SER A 229 -1.92 32.55 -19.80
C SER A 229 -2.49 32.78 -18.40
N LEU A 230 -1.72 33.43 -17.53
CA LEU A 230 -2.17 33.78 -16.17
C LEU A 230 -3.48 34.59 -16.17
N GLU A 231 -3.66 35.51 -17.11
CA GLU A 231 -4.84 36.39 -17.17
C GLU A 231 -6.08 35.69 -17.73
N GLN A 232 -5.89 34.75 -18.66
CA GLN A 232 -6.98 34.00 -19.25
C GLN A 232 -7.43 32.87 -18.32
N ASP A 233 -6.47 32.17 -17.71
CA ASP A 233 -6.74 30.95 -16.96
C ASP A 233 -7.12 31.20 -15.51
N PHE A 234 -6.71 32.33 -14.94
CA PHE A 234 -6.90 32.60 -13.53
C PHE A 234 -7.70 33.88 -13.27
N LEU A 235 -8.41 33.88 -12.16
CA LEU A 235 -9.06 35.02 -11.54
C LEU A 235 -8.16 35.53 -10.41
N ASP A 236 -7.82 36.82 -10.44
CA ASP A 236 -7.14 37.47 -9.32
C ASP A 236 -8.14 37.73 -8.19
N ILE A 237 -7.93 37.06 -7.06
CA ILE A 237 -8.74 37.22 -5.85
C ILE A 237 -7.94 37.89 -4.73
N THR A 238 -6.89 38.67 -5.03
CA THR A 238 -6.02 39.33 -4.03
C THR A 238 -6.73 40.43 -3.25
N GLU A 239 -7.72 41.07 -3.85
CA GLU A 239 -8.57 42.07 -3.20
C GLU A 239 -9.94 41.44 -2.90
N LEU A 240 -10.39 41.55 -1.64
CA LEU A 240 -11.67 40.97 -1.25
C LEU A 240 -12.77 41.99 -1.51
N PRO A 241 -13.95 41.56 -1.99
CA PRO A 241 -15.09 42.44 -2.13
C PRO A 241 -15.53 42.99 -0.76
N ALA A 242 -16.30 44.08 -0.80
CA ALA A 242 -16.90 44.65 0.40
C ALA A 242 -17.89 43.65 1.04
N PRO A 243 -18.14 43.74 2.35
CA PRO A 243 -19.15 42.90 3.00
C PRO A 243 -20.52 43.05 2.33
N GLY A 244 -21.12 41.93 1.91
CA GLY A 244 -22.42 41.91 1.21
C GLY A 244 -22.33 42.05 -0.32
N GLU A 245 -21.17 42.37 -0.87
CA GLU A 245 -20.95 42.40 -2.32
C GLU A 245 -20.54 41.01 -2.83
N THR A 246 -21.00 40.69 -4.03
CA THR A 246 -20.67 39.45 -4.72
C THR A 246 -20.10 39.74 -6.09
N VAL A 247 -19.02 39.05 -6.45
CA VAL A 247 -18.40 39.12 -7.77
C VAL A 247 -18.89 37.94 -8.60
N GLU A 248 -19.58 38.18 -9.71
CA GLU A 248 -19.94 37.12 -10.64
C GLU A 248 -18.74 36.69 -11.47
N VAL A 249 -18.49 35.38 -11.51
CA VAL A 249 -17.36 34.79 -12.22
C VAL A 249 -17.88 33.65 -13.10
N GLU A 250 -17.51 33.71 -14.37
CA GLU A 250 -17.78 32.66 -15.34
C GLU A 250 -16.59 31.69 -15.43
N PHE A 251 -16.86 30.43 -15.10
CA PHE A 251 -15.92 29.32 -15.28
C PHE A 251 -16.11 28.73 -16.67
N THR A 252 -15.01 28.50 -17.38
CA THR A 252 -15.04 28.04 -18.77
C THR A 252 -14.02 26.93 -19.02
N TYR A 253 -14.15 26.26 -20.16
CA TYR A 253 -13.19 25.24 -20.60
C TYR A 253 -13.05 25.23 -22.12
N THR A 254 -11.90 24.79 -22.60
CA THR A 254 -11.63 24.47 -24.02
C THR A 254 -11.11 23.05 -24.12
N VAL A 255 -11.26 22.44 -25.29
CA VAL A 255 -10.77 21.08 -25.55
C VAL A 255 -10.01 21.07 -26.85
N ARG A 256 -8.76 20.62 -26.80
CA ARG A 256 -7.92 20.36 -27.97
C ARG A 256 -7.58 18.89 -28.03
N TRP A 257 -7.63 18.34 -29.23
CA TRP A 257 -7.28 16.95 -29.49
C TRP A 257 -5.95 16.87 -30.22
N GLN A 258 -5.08 15.97 -29.78
CA GLN A 258 -3.80 15.68 -30.40
C GLN A 258 -3.73 14.20 -30.78
N ASP A 259 -3.36 13.90 -32.02
CA ASP A 259 -3.11 12.52 -32.44
C ASP A 259 -1.82 11.99 -31.77
N ARG A 260 -1.90 10.83 -31.12
CA ARG A 260 -0.80 10.25 -30.31
C ARG A 260 -0.60 8.76 -30.62
N PRO A 261 -0.17 8.42 -31.85
CA PRO A 261 0.08 7.03 -32.25
C PRO A 261 1.23 6.37 -31.46
N ASP A 262 2.08 7.17 -30.81
CA ASP A 262 3.18 6.72 -29.95
C ASP A 262 2.69 6.04 -28.66
N ILE A 263 1.50 6.38 -28.16
CA ILE A 263 0.92 5.82 -26.94
C ILE A 263 -0.15 4.80 -27.30
N LYS A 264 0.14 3.52 -27.13
CA LYS A 264 -0.88 2.47 -27.30
C LYS A 264 -1.90 2.53 -26.16
N PRO A 265 -3.19 2.27 -26.42
CA PRO A 265 -4.23 2.26 -25.38
C PRO A 265 -3.90 1.40 -24.16
N ALA A 266 -3.27 0.24 -24.35
CA ALA A 266 -2.87 -0.66 -23.27
C ALA A 266 -1.86 -0.03 -22.27
N PHE A 267 -1.12 1.00 -22.67
CA PHE A 267 -0.12 1.68 -21.84
C PHE A 267 -0.52 3.11 -21.45
N ARG A 268 -1.77 3.52 -21.73
CA ARG A 268 -2.23 4.90 -21.49
C ARG A 268 -2.12 5.34 -20.02
N VAL A 269 -2.59 4.50 -19.10
CA VAL A 269 -2.58 4.80 -17.66
C VAL A 269 -1.15 4.88 -17.13
N SER A 270 -0.27 3.97 -17.55
CA SER A 270 1.12 3.97 -17.08
C SER A 270 1.90 5.16 -17.63
N ARG A 271 1.66 5.55 -18.89
CA ARG A 271 2.25 6.76 -19.46
C ARG A 271 1.79 8.02 -18.77
N GLN A 272 0.49 8.14 -18.47
CA GLN A 272 -0.07 9.25 -17.69
C GLN A 272 0.60 9.38 -16.32
N LEU A 273 0.75 8.27 -15.59
CA LEU A 273 1.35 8.26 -14.24
C LEU A 273 2.87 8.42 -14.24
N SER A 274 3.57 8.06 -15.32
CA SER A 274 5.02 8.21 -15.42
C SER A 274 5.47 9.67 -15.60
N SER A 275 4.54 10.58 -15.90
CA SER A 275 4.80 11.99 -16.16
C SER A 275 3.85 12.92 -15.40
N PRO A 276 3.70 12.84 -14.06
CA PRO A 276 2.80 13.74 -13.33
C PRO A 276 3.29 15.19 -13.32
N PHE A 277 4.57 15.42 -13.66
CA PHE A 277 5.24 16.73 -13.57
C PHE A 277 6.17 17.05 -14.75
N ALA A 278 6.18 16.24 -15.83
CA ALA A 278 6.96 16.61 -17.00
C ALA A 278 6.14 17.61 -17.83
N PRO A 279 6.66 18.82 -18.12
CA PRO A 279 5.98 19.75 -19.01
C PRO A 279 5.77 19.08 -20.37
N VAL A 280 4.61 19.38 -20.97
CA VAL A 280 4.30 19.11 -22.36
C VAL A 280 5.30 19.88 -23.21
N ALA A 281 6.42 19.26 -23.56
CA ALA A 281 7.20 19.74 -24.68
C ALA A 281 6.40 19.38 -25.93
N SER A 282 5.66 20.37 -26.44
CA SER A 282 5.40 20.46 -27.88
C SER A 282 6.73 20.24 -28.60
N ASP A 283 6.69 19.38 -29.62
CA ASP A 283 7.64 19.25 -30.72
C ASP A 283 9.09 19.63 -30.41
N GLU A 284 9.95 18.62 -30.24
CA GLU A 284 11.40 18.72 -30.45
C GLU A 284 12.09 20.02 -29.99
N ALA A 285 12.09 20.30 -28.69
CA ALA A 285 13.09 21.18 -28.12
C ALA A 285 13.56 20.62 -26.77
N GLU A 286 14.76 20.07 -26.77
CA GLU A 286 15.58 19.80 -25.60
C GLU A 286 15.39 20.93 -24.56
N ALA A 287 14.85 20.59 -23.38
CA ALA A 287 14.76 21.53 -22.27
C ALA A 287 16.18 21.93 -21.80
N ARG A 288 16.74 22.98 -22.42
CA ARG A 288 17.96 23.67 -21.99
C ARG A 288 17.58 24.64 -20.86
N THR A 289 18.28 24.56 -19.74
CA THR A 289 18.25 25.64 -18.74
C THR A 289 18.80 26.93 -19.36
N SER A 290 18.49 28.09 -18.77
CA SER A 290 19.07 29.39 -19.14
C SER A 290 20.62 29.45 -19.06
N SER A 291 21.25 28.39 -18.54
CA SER A 291 22.70 28.18 -18.47
C SER A 291 23.26 27.20 -19.52
N GLY A 292 22.45 26.69 -20.45
CA GLY A 292 22.92 25.78 -21.52
C GLY A 292 23.33 24.38 -21.03
N GLN A 293 22.97 23.99 -19.81
CA GLN A 293 23.37 22.70 -19.25
C GLN A 293 22.30 21.63 -19.55
N LYS A 294 22.73 20.55 -20.20
CA LYS A 294 21.93 19.36 -20.51
C LYS A 294 21.41 18.77 -19.20
N ARG A 295 20.07 18.71 -18.99
CA ARG A 295 19.47 17.89 -17.92
C ARG A 295 19.74 16.42 -18.28
N VAL A 296 20.89 15.91 -17.87
CA VAL A 296 21.08 14.46 -17.78
C VAL A 296 20.26 14.02 -16.59
N SER A 297 19.07 13.48 -16.83
CA SER A 297 18.35 12.67 -15.86
C SER A 297 19.17 11.39 -15.65
N VAL A 298 20.27 11.48 -14.91
CA VAL A 298 20.74 10.29 -14.19
C VAL A 298 19.61 10.02 -13.22
N ASP A 299 18.76 9.03 -13.54
CA ASP A 299 17.54 8.76 -12.80
C ASP A 299 17.89 8.68 -11.32
N VAL A 300 17.32 9.58 -10.53
CA VAL A 300 17.49 9.67 -9.07
C VAL A 300 17.28 8.30 -8.41
N HIS A 301 16.49 7.42 -9.06
CA HIS A 301 16.31 6.02 -8.71
C HIS A 301 17.61 5.19 -8.68
N TRP A 302 18.47 5.27 -9.71
CA TRP A 302 19.73 4.51 -9.73
C TRP A 302 20.72 5.00 -8.67
N LEU A 303 20.74 6.31 -8.41
CA LEU A 303 21.52 6.88 -7.32
C LEU A 303 21.03 6.36 -5.96
N GLY A 304 19.71 6.26 -5.77
CA GLY A 304 19.10 5.68 -4.57
C GLY A 304 19.39 4.19 -4.40
N ILE A 305 19.33 3.41 -5.48
CA ILE A 305 19.66 1.97 -5.46
C ILE A 305 21.13 1.75 -5.10
N LEU A 306 22.04 2.50 -5.73
CA LEU A 306 23.47 2.43 -5.42
C LEU A 306 23.73 2.81 -3.97
N ASN A 307 23.11 3.90 -3.50
CA ASN A 307 23.26 4.37 -2.13
C ASN A 307 22.77 3.32 -1.12
N SER A 308 21.60 2.72 -1.34
CA SER A 308 21.09 1.64 -0.49
C SER A 308 22.01 0.43 -0.50
N PHE A 309 22.52 0.03 -1.67
CA PHE A 309 23.42 -1.11 -1.80
C PHE A 309 24.73 -0.89 -1.01
N VAL A 310 25.33 0.29 -1.15
CA VAL A 310 26.56 0.65 -0.42
C VAL A 310 26.32 0.67 1.09
N PHE A 311 25.25 1.29 1.58
CA PHE A 311 24.94 1.30 3.01
C PHE A 311 24.67 -0.10 3.56
N THR A 312 23.93 -0.95 2.85
CA THR A 312 23.69 -2.33 3.28
C THR A 312 25.00 -3.12 3.35
N LEU A 313 25.87 -2.99 2.35
CA LEU A 313 27.17 -3.68 2.33
C LEU A 313 28.05 -3.24 3.51
N LEU A 314 28.13 -1.93 3.77
CA LEU A 314 28.90 -1.37 4.88
C LEU A 314 28.38 -1.86 6.24
N ILE A 315 27.07 -1.90 6.44
CA ILE A 315 26.45 -2.39 7.68
C ILE A 315 26.73 -3.89 7.87
N VAL A 316 26.56 -4.70 6.82
CA VAL A 316 26.85 -6.15 6.90
C VAL A 316 28.32 -6.40 7.20
N LEU A 317 29.23 -5.66 6.55
CA LEU A 317 30.66 -5.77 6.80
C LEU A 317 30.99 -5.39 8.26
N LEU A 318 30.47 -4.27 8.74
CA LEU A 318 30.69 -3.80 10.11
C LEU A 318 30.13 -4.78 11.14
N LEU A 319 28.91 -5.29 10.94
CA LEU A 319 28.30 -6.32 11.79
C LEU A 319 29.12 -7.61 11.79
N THR A 320 29.61 -8.05 10.63
CA THR A 320 30.42 -9.26 10.50
C THR A 320 31.75 -9.10 11.23
N VAL A 321 32.43 -7.96 11.07
CA VAL A 321 33.67 -7.66 11.80
C VAL A 321 33.42 -7.59 13.31
N LEU A 322 32.35 -6.93 13.75
CA LEU A 322 31.97 -6.85 15.16
C LEU A 322 31.70 -8.25 15.74
N LEU A 323 30.89 -9.07 15.06
CA LEU A 323 30.61 -10.45 15.45
C LEU A 323 31.89 -11.29 15.51
N LEU A 324 32.72 -11.25 14.47
CA LEU A 324 33.99 -12.00 14.45
C LEU A 324 34.94 -11.53 15.54
N ARG A 325 34.98 -10.22 15.84
CA ARG A 325 35.82 -9.67 16.91
C ARG A 325 35.32 -10.14 18.28
N ILE A 326 34.02 -10.10 18.53
CA ILE A 326 33.40 -10.58 19.78
C ILE A 326 33.65 -12.09 19.93
N VAL A 327 33.34 -12.88 18.91
CA VAL A 327 33.50 -14.34 18.94
C VAL A 327 34.97 -14.73 19.10
N LYS A 328 35.91 -14.08 18.41
CA LYS A 328 37.35 -14.35 18.58
C LYS A 328 37.86 -13.97 19.97
N ALA A 329 37.44 -12.82 20.50
CA ALA A 329 37.82 -12.41 21.85
C ALA A 329 37.25 -13.37 22.90
N ASP A 330 36.00 -13.80 22.74
CA ASP A 330 35.35 -14.78 23.61
C ASP A 330 36.05 -16.15 23.52
N LEU A 331 36.35 -16.64 22.31
CA LEU A 331 37.07 -17.90 22.10
C LEU A 331 38.50 -17.86 22.66
N HIS A 332 39.22 -16.74 22.49
CA HIS A 332 40.57 -16.59 23.02
C HIS A 332 40.57 -16.55 24.55
N ASN A 333 39.64 -15.83 25.17
CA ASN A 333 39.45 -15.85 26.62
C ASN A 333 39.12 -17.26 27.14
N MET A 334 38.36 -18.06 26.38
CA MET A 334 38.11 -19.48 26.73
C MET A 334 39.36 -20.34 26.62
N MET A 335 40.13 -20.21 25.53
CA MET A 335 41.36 -20.98 25.33
C MET A 335 42.41 -20.66 26.39
N PHE A 336 42.54 -19.39 26.78
CA PHE A 336 43.42 -18.95 27.86
C PHE A 336 42.97 -19.51 29.22
N ARG A 337 41.67 -19.47 29.53
CA ARG A 337 41.13 -20.07 30.76
C ARG A 337 41.34 -21.58 30.86
N LEU A 338 41.16 -22.31 29.76
CA LEU A 338 41.41 -23.75 29.71
C LEU A 338 42.90 -24.10 29.89
N ALA A 339 43.82 -23.21 29.48
CA ALA A 339 45.26 -23.39 29.69
C ALA A 339 45.69 -23.10 31.13
N ASP A 340 45.02 -22.17 31.82
CA ASP A 340 45.25 -21.91 33.25
C ASP A 340 44.58 -22.97 34.16
N GLU A 341 43.53 -23.66 33.69
CA GLU A 341 42.86 -24.74 34.44
C GLU A 341 43.71 -26.01 34.62
N GLU A 342 44.77 -26.23 33.83
CA GLU A 342 45.77 -27.29 34.13
C GLU A 342 46.58 -27.00 35.42
N MET A 343 46.48 -25.77 35.98
CA MET A 343 47.18 -25.36 37.20
C MET A 343 46.28 -25.14 38.43
N ALA A 344 44.94 -25.25 38.31
CA ALA A 344 44.00 -25.02 39.42
C ALA A 344 42.99 -26.16 39.55
N SER A 345 43.38 -27.23 40.24
CA SER A 345 42.46 -28.24 40.73
C SER A 345 41.44 -27.63 41.71
N ALA A 346 40.16 -27.96 41.49
CA ALA A 346 39.01 -27.84 42.39
C ALA A 346 38.31 -26.46 42.49
N GLY A 347 37.24 -26.32 41.71
CA GLY A 347 36.16 -25.36 41.99
C GLY A 347 35.13 -25.37 40.85
N LEU A 348 33.86 -25.61 41.17
CA LEU A 348 32.74 -25.51 40.22
C LEU A 348 32.70 -24.12 39.55
N GLU A 349 33.17 -23.98 38.32
CA GLU A 349 32.95 -22.75 37.56
C GLU A 349 31.70 -22.87 36.69
N GLU A 350 30.76 -21.97 36.92
CA GLU A 350 29.47 -21.83 36.25
C GLU A 350 29.65 -21.81 34.72
N GLU A 351 29.10 -22.80 34.02
CA GLU A 351 28.97 -22.76 32.56
C GLU A 351 28.32 -21.43 32.16
N THR A 352 29.11 -20.53 31.57
CA THR A 352 28.67 -19.18 31.17
C THR A 352 27.33 -19.21 30.42
N GLY A 353 26.37 -18.38 30.86
CA GLY A 353 24.92 -18.54 30.65
C GLY A 353 24.38 -18.80 29.24
N TRP A 354 25.12 -18.56 28.16
CA TRP A 354 24.70 -18.99 26.81
C TRP A 354 24.93 -20.49 26.55
N LYS A 355 25.84 -21.13 27.27
CA LYS A 355 26.11 -22.58 27.18
C LYS A 355 25.02 -23.39 27.89
N LEU A 356 24.54 -22.89 29.04
CA LEU A 356 23.35 -23.39 29.74
C LEU A 356 22.07 -23.23 28.89
N LEU A 357 22.07 -22.33 27.90
CA LEU A 357 20.94 -22.12 27.01
C LEU A 357 20.60 -23.38 26.21
N HIS A 358 21.57 -24.25 25.88
CA HIS A 358 21.25 -25.53 25.22
C HIS A 358 20.34 -26.42 26.09
N ALA A 359 20.44 -26.32 27.43
CA ALA A 359 19.54 -27.01 28.35
C ALA A 359 18.16 -26.31 28.48
N ASP A 360 18.11 -24.98 28.31
CA ASP A 360 16.90 -24.16 28.44
C ASP A 360 16.12 -23.93 27.12
N VAL A 361 16.73 -24.15 25.94
CA VAL A 361 16.10 -24.10 24.61
C VAL A 361 14.87 -25.02 24.52
N PHE A 362 14.83 -26.02 25.40
CA PHE A 362 13.80 -27.04 25.46
C PHE A 362 12.67 -26.72 26.45
N ARG A 363 12.66 -25.55 27.10
CA ARG A 363 11.56 -25.15 27.97
C ARG A 363 10.46 -24.44 27.16
N PRO A 364 9.19 -24.87 27.26
CA PRO A 364 8.10 -24.14 26.65
C PRO A 364 7.96 -22.75 27.32
N PRO A 365 7.74 -21.68 26.55
CA PRO A 365 7.67 -20.33 27.09
C PRO A 365 6.43 -20.15 27.98
N PRO A 366 6.50 -19.29 29.02
CA PRO A 366 5.38 -19.06 29.94
C PRO A 366 4.14 -18.54 29.20
N HIS A 367 4.35 -17.64 28.24
CA HIS A 367 3.30 -17.04 27.40
C HIS A 367 3.23 -17.68 26.00
N ARG A 368 3.15 -19.00 25.94
CA ARG A 368 3.06 -19.78 24.67
C ARG A 368 1.86 -19.43 23.79
N MET A 369 0.74 -18.97 24.36
CA MET A 369 -0.47 -18.64 23.58
C MET A 369 -0.32 -17.35 22.74
N PRO A 370 0.00 -16.18 23.32
CA PRO A 370 0.23 -14.97 22.52
C PRO A 370 1.43 -15.15 21.58
N LEU A 371 2.49 -15.87 22.00
CA LEU A 371 3.60 -16.18 21.10
C LEU A 371 3.16 -16.96 19.86
N SER A 372 2.37 -18.02 20.05
CA SER A 372 1.86 -18.80 18.93
C SER A 372 0.96 -17.99 17.99
N ALA A 373 0.14 -17.10 18.56
CA ALA A 373 -0.68 -16.17 17.79
C ALA A 373 0.18 -15.19 16.98
N MET A 374 1.25 -14.65 17.56
CA MET A 374 2.16 -13.72 16.87
C MET A 374 2.88 -14.40 15.70
N VAL A 375 3.32 -15.65 15.89
CA VAL A 375 3.94 -16.44 14.82
C VAL A 375 2.94 -16.69 13.68
N GLY A 376 1.70 -17.07 14.01
CA GLY A 376 0.64 -17.27 13.01
C GLY A 376 0.32 -16.00 12.23
N CYS A 377 0.00 -14.91 12.93
CA CYS A 377 -0.34 -13.63 12.29
C CYS A 377 0.84 -13.04 11.52
N GLY A 378 2.07 -13.13 12.05
CA GLY A 378 3.28 -12.67 11.36
C GLY A 378 3.53 -13.42 10.06
N ALA A 379 3.35 -14.75 10.04
CA ALA A 379 3.47 -15.53 8.82
C ALA A 379 2.37 -15.23 7.80
N HIS A 380 1.14 -14.94 8.25
CA HIS A 380 0.05 -14.49 7.38
C HIS A 380 0.36 -13.13 6.75
N LEU A 381 0.85 -12.17 7.54
CA LEU A 381 1.28 -10.85 7.02
C LEU A 381 2.46 -10.98 6.06
N LEU A 382 3.45 -11.82 6.36
CA LEU A 382 4.58 -12.09 5.45
C LEU A 382 4.09 -12.65 4.11
N MET A 383 3.15 -13.61 4.16
CA MET A 383 2.52 -14.18 2.97
C MET A 383 1.75 -13.16 2.15
N LEU A 384 1.01 -12.27 2.82
CA LEU A 384 0.34 -11.15 2.15
C LEU A 384 1.35 -10.25 1.44
N VAL A 385 2.41 -9.82 2.13
CA VAL A 385 3.45 -8.94 1.56
C VAL A 385 4.09 -9.59 0.33
N LEU A 386 4.45 -10.88 0.41
CA LEU A 386 5.01 -11.62 -0.72
C LEU A 386 4.01 -11.72 -1.88
N ALA A 387 2.74 -12.02 -1.61
CA ALA A 387 1.71 -12.10 -2.64
C ALA A 387 1.48 -10.75 -3.34
N THR A 388 1.44 -9.65 -2.57
CA THR A 388 1.29 -8.30 -3.10
C THR A 388 2.51 -7.88 -3.93
N ILE A 389 3.74 -8.21 -3.50
CA ILE A 389 4.96 -7.94 -4.29
C ILE A 389 4.92 -8.72 -5.61
N VAL A 390 4.58 -10.00 -5.57
CA VAL A 390 4.47 -10.83 -6.79
C VAL A 390 3.47 -10.22 -7.76
N VAL A 391 2.27 -9.85 -7.30
CA VAL A 391 1.30 -9.17 -8.15
C VAL A 391 1.85 -7.84 -8.68
N GLY A 392 2.44 -7.01 -7.83
CA GLY A 392 3.04 -5.74 -8.26
C GLY A 392 4.15 -5.90 -9.31
N CYS A 393 4.94 -6.96 -9.26
CA CYS A 393 5.99 -7.24 -10.24
C CYS A 393 5.45 -7.76 -11.58
N PHE A 394 4.41 -8.59 -11.57
CA PHE A 394 3.87 -9.21 -12.80
C PHE A 394 2.74 -8.40 -13.46
N THR A 395 2.12 -7.49 -12.72
CA THR A 395 1.11 -6.56 -13.23
C THR A 395 1.48 -5.12 -12.82
N PRO A 396 2.57 -4.56 -13.37
CA PRO A 396 3.01 -3.20 -13.06
C PRO A 396 1.99 -2.12 -13.48
N TYR A 397 0.93 -2.51 -14.21
CA TYR A 397 -0.06 -1.61 -14.81
C TYR A 397 -1.49 -1.95 -14.37
N LEU A 398 -1.67 -2.30 -13.10
CA LEU A 398 -2.99 -2.44 -12.50
C LEU A 398 -3.74 -1.12 -12.58
N GLU A 399 -5.02 -1.19 -12.95
CA GLU A 399 -5.91 -0.04 -12.95
C GLU A 399 -6.07 0.50 -11.52
N ARG A 400 -6.68 1.68 -11.44
CA ARG A 400 -6.92 2.40 -10.20
C ARG A 400 -7.57 1.52 -9.13
N GLY A 401 -6.86 1.32 -8.02
CA GLY A 401 -7.36 0.62 -6.83
C GLY A 401 -7.37 -0.90 -6.93
N GLU A 402 -6.97 -1.49 -8.05
CA GLU A 402 -6.97 -2.94 -8.22
C GLU A 402 -5.93 -3.63 -7.31
N LEU A 403 -4.75 -3.03 -7.12
CA LEU A 403 -3.73 -3.59 -6.21
C LEU A 403 -4.23 -3.71 -4.77
N LEU A 404 -5.00 -2.72 -4.29
CA LEU A 404 -5.61 -2.75 -2.96
C LEU A 404 -6.69 -3.83 -2.88
N SER A 405 -7.52 -3.95 -3.92
CA SER A 405 -8.57 -4.98 -4.01
C SER A 405 -7.96 -6.39 -4.02
N CYS A 406 -6.90 -6.60 -4.81
CA CYS A 406 -6.14 -7.85 -4.84
C CYS A 406 -5.49 -8.14 -3.50
N SER A 407 -4.88 -7.13 -2.86
CA SER A 407 -4.26 -7.29 -1.53
C SER A 407 -5.31 -7.68 -0.47
N LEU A 408 -6.50 -7.09 -0.50
CA LEU A 408 -7.61 -7.47 0.39
C LEU A 408 -8.01 -8.93 0.15
N LEU A 409 -8.17 -9.34 -1.11
CA LEU A 409 -8.50 -10.73 -1.44
C LEU A 409 -7.41 -11.71 -0.98
N ALA A 410 -6.12 -11.39 -1.21
CA ALA A 410 -5.01 -12.17 -0.69
C ALA A 410 -5.09 -12.33 0.82
N TYR A 411 -5.37 -11.24 1.54
CA TYR A 411 -5.50 -11.28 3.00
C TYR A 411 -6.62 -12.23 3.44
N LEU A 412 -7.79 -12.17 2.81
CA LEU A 412 -8.93 -13.05 3.11
C LEU A 412 -8.57 -14.53 2.87
N LEU A 413 -7.97 -14.86 1.72
CA LEU A 413 -7.67 -16.23 1.31
C LEU A 413 -6.51 -16.85 2.09
N THR A 414 -5.51 -16.05 2.47
CA THR A 414 -4.31 -16.53 3.19
C THR A 414 -4.50 -16.63 4.71
N SER A 415 -5.64 -16.18 5.24
CA SER A 415 -5.96 -16.22 6.69
C SER A 415 -5.88 -17.63 7.31
N PHE A 416 -6.12 -18.68 6.52
CA PHE A 416 -5.91 -20.07 6.91
C PHE A 416 -4.50 -20.35 7.47
N ILE A 417 -3.47 -19.68 6.92
CA ILE A 417 -2.06 -19.85 7.31
C ILE A 417 -1.85 -19.40 8.76
N ALA A 418 -2.49 -18.30 9.17
CA ALA A 418 -2.41 -17.79 10.55
C ALA A 418 -2.88 -18.85 11.56
N GLY A 419 -4.07 -19.41 11.30
CA GLY A 419 -4.66 -20.44 12.14
C GLY A 419 -3.80 -21.70 12.21
N TYR A 420 -3.32 -22.17 11.05
CA TYR A 420 -2.49 -23.37 10.93
C TYR A 420 -1.20 -23.26 11.73
N LEU A 421 -0.42 -22.19 11.52
CA LEU A 421 0.86 -22.00 12.19
C LEU A 421 0.69 -21.70 13.68
N SER A 422 -0.30 -20.88 14.06
CA SER A 422 -0.59 -20.60 15.46
C SER A 422 -0.96 -21.87 16.23
N SER A 423 -1.94 -22.63 15.76
CA SER A 423 -2.40 -23.84 16.46
C SER A 423 -1.38 -24.96 16.46
N SER A 424 -0.60 -25.11 15.38
CA SER A 424 0.51 -26.08 15.31
C SER A 424 1.58 -25.75 16.35
N THR A 425 2.04 -24.50 16.37
CA THR A 425 3.11 -24.05 17.28
C THR A 425 2.66 -24.11 18.73
N TYR A 426 1.42 -23.65 19.01
CA TYR A 426 0.81 -23.75 20.34
C TYR A 426 0.78 -25.20 20.84
N ARG A 427 0.39 -26.14 19.98
CA ARG A 427 0.32 -27.56 20.36
C ARG A 427 1.71 -28.17 20.57
N LYS A 428 2.69 -27.82 19.73
CA LYS A 428 4.09 -28.25 19.87
C LYS A 428 4.73 -27.76 21.17
N MET A 429 4.35 -26.59 21.68
CA MET A 429 4.78 -26.07 22.99
C MET A 429 3.97 -26.62 24.18
N GLY A 430 3.28 -27.75 24.01
CA GLY A 430 2.48 -28.39 25.07
C GLY A 430 1.15 -27.68 25.39
N GLY A 431 0.65 -26.84 24.50
CA GLY A 431 -0.63 -26.16 24.66
C GLY A 431 -1.84 -27.11 24.64
N VAL A 432 -2.79 -26.89 25.55
CA VAL A 432 -4.02 -27.70 25.71
C VAL A 432 -5.27 -26.93 25.26
N LYS A 433 -5.36 -25.63 25.58
CA LYS A 433 -6.51 -24.75 25.30
C LYS A 433 -6.51 -24.25 23.84
N TRP A 434 -6.65 -25.18 22.89
CA TRP A 434 -6.53 -24.89 21.45
C TRP A 434 -7.57 -23.89 20.92
N ALA A 435 -8.82 -23.95 21.41
CA ALA A 435 -9.88 -23.02 20.99
C ALA A 435 -9.54 -21.57 21.38
N TRP A 436 -8.98 -21.37 22.58
CA TRP A 436 -8.52 -20.06 23.03
C TRP A 436 -7.31 -19.54 22.23
N SER A 437 -6.41 -20.42 21.81
CA SER A 437 -5.29 -20.04 20.92
C SER A 437 -5.81 -19.48 19.58
N LEU A 438 -6.87 -20.06 19.02
CA LEU A 438 -7.53 -19.53 17.83
C LEU A 438 -8.18 -18.16 18.06
N VAL A 439 -8.93 -18.01 19.16
CA VAL A 439 -9.55 -16.71 19.53
C VAL A 439 -8.48 -15.63 19.65
N VAL A 440 -7.40 -15.90 20.39
CA VAL A 440 -6.27 -14.95 20.54
C VAL A 440 -5.64 -14.62 19.18
N THR A 441 -5.48 -15.61 18.29
CA THR A 441 -4.95 -15.38 16.93
C THR A 441 -5.83 -14.41 16.14
N CYS A 442 -7.15 -14.55 16.21
CA CYS A 442 -8.08 -13.66 15.51
C CYS A 442 -8.10 -12.24 16.10
N ILE A 443 -8.09 -12.08 17.43
CA ILE A 443 -8.35 -10.78 18.06
C ILE A 443 -7.08 -9.97 18.36
N MET A 444 -5.92 -10.60 18.55
CA MET A 444 -4.74 -9.94 19.12
C MET A 444 -4.25 -8.75 18.31
N PHE A 445 -4.34 -8.82 16.98
CA PHE A 445 -4.06 -7.67 16.09
C PHE A 445 -5.33 -7.02 15.55
N ALA A 446 -6.37 -7.80 15.25
CA ALA A 446 -7.59 -7.24 14.68
C ALA A 446 -8.29 -6.24 15.61
N LEU A 447 -8.37 -6.53 16.92
CA LEU A 447 -9.07 -5.67 17.86
C LEU A 447 -8.33 -4.33 18.10
N PRO A 448 -7.01 -4.29 18.41
CA PRO A 448 -6.31 -3.02 18.53
C PRO A 448 -6.34 -2.19 17.24
N LEU A 449 -6.16 -2.83 16.06
CA LEU A 449 -6.21 -2.13 14.78
C LEU A 449 -7.61 -1.59 14.48
N PHE A 450 -8.66 -2.34 14.83
CA PHE A 450 -10.03 -1.86 14.70
C PHE A 450 -10.32 -0.66 15.60
N VAL A 451 -9.83 -0.67 16.85
CA VAL A 451 -9.98 0.48 17.76
C VAL A 451 -9.25 1.71 17.23
N ILE A 452 -8.00 1.55 16.76
CA ILE A 452 -7.23 2.64 16.13
C ILE A 452 -7.98 3.16 14.90
N TRP A 453 -8.45 2.26 14.03
CA TRP A 453 -9.22 2.62 12.86
C TRP A 453 -10.51 3.37 13.22
N CYS A 454 -11.28 2.93 14.22
CA CYS A 454 -12.48 3.63 14.68
C CYS A 454 -12.17 5.07 15.13
N ALA A 455 -11.09 5.27 15.90
CA ALA A 455 -10.67 6.59 16.35
C ALA A 455 -10.26 7.50 15.17
N LEU A 456 -9.42 6.99 14.27
CA LEU A 456 -8.98 7.73 13.08
C LEU A 456 -10.13 8.02 12.12
N ASN A 457 -11.03 7.06 11.90
CA ASN A 457 -12.19 7.22 11.03
C ASN A 457 -13.18 8.23 11.62
N SER A 458 -13.37 8.25 12.94
CA SER A 458 -14.19 9.27 13.60
C SER A 458 -13.60 10.67 13.43
N LEU A 459 -12.28 10.81 13.56
CA LEU A 459 -11.58 12.06 13.30
C LEU A 459 -11.75 12.50 11.83
N ALA A 460 -11.55 11.58 10.89
CA ALA A 460 -11.71 11.84 9.46
C ALA A 460 -13.15 12.28 9.12
N LEU A 461 -14.17 11.70 9.77
CA LEU A 461 -15.57 12.12 9.61
C LEU A 461 -15.80 13.55 10.13
N VAL A 462 -15.25 13.90 11.29
CA VAL A 462 -15.40 15.26 11.87
C VAL A 462 -14.81 16.33 10.94
N TYR A 463 -13.70 16.02 10.25
CA TYR A 463 -13.08 16.94 9.30
C TYR A 463 -13.62 16.82 7.86
N ASN A 464 -14.67 16.03 7.61
CA ASN A 464 -15.19 15.75 6.26
C ASN A 464 -14.10 15.28 5.28
N SER A 465 -13.13 14.50 5.78
CA SER A 465 -12.06 13.97 4.95
C SER A 465 -12.54 12.77 4.14
N THR A 466 -12.10 12.67 2.89
CA THR A 466 -12.39 11.51 2.02
C THR A 466 -11.66 10.24 2.46
N ALA A 467 -10.69 10.36 3.37
CA ALA A 467 -10.08 9.22 4.06
C ALA A 467 -11.08 8.48 4.97
N ALA A 468 -12.17 9.14 5.39
CA ALA A 468 -13.23 8.48 6.14
C ALA A 468 -13.93 7.42 5.29
N LEU A 469 -13.93 6.18 5.76
CA LEU A 469 -14.64 5.09 5.11
C LEU A 469 -16.15 5.23 5.35
N PRO A 470 -16.98 5.17 4.30
CA PRO A 470 -18.43 5.15 4.45
C PRO A 470 -18.88 3.94 5.24
N PHE A 471 -19.96 4.08 6.02
CA PHE A 471 -20.48 3.01 6.87
C PHE A 471 -20.72 1.69 6.12
N GLY A 472 -21.27 1.75 4.90
CA GLY A 472 -21.49 0.56 4.07
C GLY A 472 -20.20 -0.19 3.73
N THR A 473 -19.11 0.53 3.49
CA THR A 473 -17.80 -0.08 3.21
C THR A 473 -17.21 -0.70 4.47
N ALA A 474 -17.31 -0.02 5.61
CA ALA A 474 -16.86 -0.57 6.89
C ALA A 474 -17.62 -1.86 7.26
N PHE A 475 -18.94 -1.88 7.07
CA PHE A 475 -19.75 -3.07 7.27
C PHE A 475 -19.36 -4.22 6.34
N LEU A 476 -19.13 -3.93 5.05
CA LEU A 476 -18.67 -4.93 4.09
C LEU A 476 -17.33 -5.57 4.52
N LEU A 477 -16.34 -4.76 4.92
CA LEU A 477 -15.05 -5.27 5.39
C LEU A 477 -15.20 -6.14 6.65
N PHE A 478 -16.05 -5.71 7.59
CA PHE A 478 -16.36 -6.50 8.78
C PHE A 478 -17.03 -7.84 8.41
N ALA A 479 -17.99 -7.82 7.48
CA ALA A 479 -18.65 -9.03 6.99
C ALA A 479 -17.66 -9.99 6.31
N CYS A 480 -16.75 -9.48 5.46
CA CYS A 480 -15.69 -10.29 4.87
C CYS A 480 -14.78 -10.91 5.93
N TRP A 481 -14.40 -10.14 6.95
CA TRP A 481 -13.60 -10.66 8.07
C TRP A 481 -14.35 -11.75 8.86
N PHE A 482 -15.62 -11.53 9.18
CA PHE A 482 -16.43 -12.47 9.96
C PHE A 482 -16.79 -13.75 9.21
N PHE A 483 -17.21 -13.64 7.94
CA PHE A 483 -17.68 -14.78 7.14
C PHE A 483 -16.60 -15.48 6.34
N VAL A 484 -15.42 -14.86 6.13
CA VAL A 484 -14.32 -15.46 5.37
C VAL A 484 -13.09 -15.66 6.26
N THR A 485 -12.52 -14.59 6.80
CA THR A 485 -11.25 -14.67 7.56
C THR A 485 -11.37 -15.55 8.80
N LEU A 486 -12.41 -15.36 9.61
CA LEU A 486 -12.64 -16.11 10.84
C LEU A 486 -12.79 -17.62 10.57
N PRO A 487 -13.71 -18.10 9.71
CA PRO A 487 -13.85 -19.54 9.45
C PRO A 487 -12.60 -20.15 8.81
N LEU A 488 -11.95 -19.47 7.86
CA LEU A 488 -10.70 -19.97 7.27
C LEU A 488 -9.59 -20.12 8.32
N THR A 489 -9.48 -19.17 9.25
CA THR A 489 -8.52 -19.23 10.37
C THR A 489 -8.84 -20.42 11.29
N ILE A 490 -10.12 -20.69 11.58
CA ILE A 490 -10.53 -21.86 12.38
C ILE A 490 -10.20 -23.17 11.67
N ILE A 491 -10.51 -23.29 10.38
CA ILE A 491 -10.16 -24.47 9.55
C ILE A 491 -8.64 -24.67 9.56
N GLY A 492 -7.89 -23.59 9.40
CA GLY A 492 -6.44 -23.47 9.64
C GLY A 492 -6.00 -24.13 10.93
N GLY A 493 -6.55 -23.66 12.04
CA GLY A 493 -6.15 -24.13 13.35
C GLY A 493 -6.51 -25.58 13.62
N ILE A 494 -7.67 -26.05 13.16
CA ILE A 494 -8.05 -27.47 13.29
C ILE A 494 -7.05 -28.35 12.54
N TRP A 495 -6.67 -27.99 11.31
CA TRP A 495 -5.70 -28.75 10.54
C TRP A 495 -4.30 -28.68 11.16
N GLY A 496 -3.83 -27.49 11.54
CA GLY A 496 -2.54 -27.28 12.20
C GLY A 496 -2.40 -28.08 13.49
N ARG A 497 -3.46 -28.10 14.32
CA ARG A 497 -3.52 -28.92 15.53
C ARG A 497 -3.43 -30.41 15.22
N ARG A 498 -4.23 -30.92 14.27
CA ARG A 498 -4.22 -32.36 13.91
C ARG A 498 -2.85 -32.79 13.40
N ARG A 499 -2.20 -31.96 12.58
CA ARG A 499 -0.83 -32.19 12.09
C ARG A 499 0.17 -32.24 13.24
N ALA A 500 0.14 -31.26 14.15
CA ALA A 500 1.03 -31.22 15.31
C ALA A 500 0.85 -32.42 16.25
N VAL A 501 -0.40 -32.86 16.50
CA VAL A 501 -0.68 -34.08 17.28
C VAL A 501 -0.06 -35.33 16.64
N ARG A 502 -0.17 -35.47 15.31
CA ARG A 502 0.45 -36.60 14.58
C ARG A 502 1.98 -36.56 14.67
N GLN A 503 2.58 -35.39 14.52
CA GLN A 503 4.04 -35.22 14.66
C GLN A 503 4.52 -35.58 16.07
N LEU A 504 3.82 -35.11 17.10
CA LEU A 504 4.10 -35.46 18.50
C LEU A 504 3.96 -36.97 18.76
N ALA A 505 2.95 -37.61 18.17
CA ALA A 505 2.76 -39.06 18.28
C ALA A 505 3.83 -39.88 17.53
N GLY A 506 4.41 -39.31 16.47
CA GLY A 506 5.49 -39.91 15.68
C GLY A 506 6.90 -39.64 16.22
N GLY A 507 7.05 -39.17 17.46
CA GLY A 507 8.36 -38.92 18.08
C GLY A 507 9.04 -37.60 17.68
N GLN A 508 8.47 -36.83 16.75
CA GLN A 508 8.91 -35.48 16.39
C GLN A 508 8.36 -34.43 17.38
N ALA A 509 8.60 -34.64 18.67
CA ALA A 509 8.17 -33.68 19.68
C ALA A 509 9.12 -32.48 19.70
N PHE A 510 8.56 -31.27 19.55
CA PHE A 510 9.27 -30.10 20.06
C PHE A 510 9.19 -30.14 21.59
N PRO A 511 10.29 -29.87 22.29
CA PRO A 511 11.61 -29.59 21.73
C PRO A 511 12.32 -30.86 21.26
N CYS A 512 12.94 -30.80 20.07
CA CYS A 512 13.72 -31.90 19.53
C CYS A 512 14.89 -32.18 20.49
N LYS A 513 14.83 -33.26 21.25
CA LYS A 513 15.96 -33.75 22.04
C LYS A 513 16.92 -34.56 21.18
#